data_AF-A0A426W1M6-F1
#
_entry.id   AF-A0A426W1M6-F1
#
_cell.length_a   1.000
_cell.length_b   1.000
_cell.length_c   1.000
_cell.angle_alpha   90.00
_cell.angle_beta   90.00
_cell.angle_gamma   90.00
#
_symmetry.space_group_name_H-M   'P 1'
#
loop_
_entity.id
_entity.type
_entity.pdbx_description
1 polymer ?
#
loop_
_entity_poly.entity_id
_entity_poly.type
_entity_poly.pdbx_seq_one_letter_code
_entity_poly.pdbx_strand_id
1 'polypeptide(L)'
;MAYTQKQIDKFNRQKYISELEKISKNLFRMLRDENVSSEKFMIKFEELKKKFDEKAEVQLDSEYHQQLKAYIERLYCSSCVAEEFNDESFNNMRDAEMSNLNRLQKLKNGTSYKKDKHRSKHKNEDWG
;
A
#
# COMPACT_ATOMS: atom_id res chain seq x y z
N MET A 1 -3.44 -28.99 -17.74
CA MET A 1 -4.68 -28.20 -17.63
C MET A 1 -4.32 -26.73 -17.79
N ALA A 2 -4.95 -26.02 -18.72
CA ALA A 2 -4.78 -24.57 -18.84
C ALA A 2 -5.56 -23.87 -17.72
N TYR A 3 -4.99 -22.82 -17.14
CA TYR A 3 -5.70 -22.00 -16.15
C TYR A 3 -6.88 -21.27 -16.82
N THR A 4 -7.99 -21.17 -16.10
CA THR A 4 -9.12 -20.35 -16.55
C THR A 4 -8.77 -18.86 -16.48
N GLN A 5 -9.41 -18.04 -17.32
CA GLN A 5 -9.22 -16.58 -17.27
C GLN A 5 -9.46 -16.01 -15.87
N LYS A 6 -10.50 -16.49 -15.17
CA LYS A 6 -10.79 -16.09 -13.78
C LYS A 6 -9.62 -16.36 -12.82
N GLN A 7 -8.91 -17.49 -12.99
CA GLN A 7 -7.76 -17.82 -12.16
C GLN A 7 -6.57 -16.90 -12.49
N ILE A 8 -6.35 -16.60 -13.77
CA ILE A 8 -5.30 -15.68 -14.23
C ILE A 8 -5.57 -14.27 -13.68
N ASP A 9 -6.79 -13.77 -13.80
CA ASP A 9 -7.18 -12.43 -13.32
C ASP A 9 -7.02 -12.32 -11.81
N LYS A 10 -7.46 -13.34 -11.06
CA LYS A 10 -7.29 -13.40 -9.61
C LYS A 10 -5.82 -13.37 -9.22
N PHE A 11 -4.98 -14.13 -9.93
CA PHE A 11 -3.54 -14.18 -9.67
C PHE A 11 -2.86 -12.83 -9.96
N ASN A 12 -3.18 -12.20 -11.09
CA ASN A 12 -2.66 -10.88 -11.45
C ASN A 12 -3.08 -9.82 -10.43
N ARG A 13 -4.36 -9.84 -10.00
CA ARG A 13 -4.86 -8.97 -8.95
C ARG A 13 -4.11 -9.14 -7.63
N GLN A 14 -3.86 -10.38 -7.21
CA GLN A 14 -3.11 -10.66 -5.99
C GLN A 14 -1.67 -10.15 -6.06
N LYS A 15 -1.00 -10.33 -7.21
CA LYS A 15 0.34 -9.81 -7.44
C LYS A 15 0.38 -8.28 -7.38
N TYR A 16 -0.57 -7.63 -8.04
CA TYR A 16 -0.67 -6.17 -8.06
C TYR A 16 -0.87 -5.59 -6.66
N ILE A 17 -1.82 -6.16 -5.89
CA ILE A 17 -2.05 -5.81 -4.49
C ILE A 17 -0.78 -6.03 -3.64
N SER A 18 -0.07 -7.15 -3.86
CA SER A 18 1.14 -7.46 -3.09
C SER A 18 2.25 -6.45 -3.32
N GLU A 19 2.41 -5.93 -4.54
CA GLU A 19 3.38 -4.87 -4.83
C GLU A 19 2.94 -3.52 -4.22
N LEU A 20 1.65 -3.14 -4.28
CA LEU A 20 1.15 -1.95 -3.57
C LEU A 20 1.47 -2.00 -2.07
N GLU A 21 1.19 -3.12 -1.43
CA GLU A 21 1.46 -3.36 -0.02
C GLU A 21 2.95 -3.30 0.31
N LYS A 22 3.79 -3.80 -0.58
CA LYS A 22 5.25 -3.73 -0.43
C LYS A 22 5.74 -2.30 -0.52
N ILE A 23 5.21 -1.48 -1.41
CA ILE A 23 5.51 -0.04 -1.47
C ILE A 23 5.15 0.62 -0.15
N SER A 24 3.91 0.44 0.32
CA SER A 24 3.43 1.01 1.59
C SER A 24 4.35 0.68 2.77
N LYS A 25 4.77 -0.58 2.92
CA LYS A 25 5.69 -1.00 3.98
C LYS A 25 7.07 -0.33 3.89
N ASN A 26 7.59 -0.17 2.68
CA ASN A 26 8.87 0.53 2.48
C ASN A 26 8.72 2.03 2.78
N LEU A 27 7.62 2.66 2.39
CA LEU A 27 7.33 4.05 2.71
C LEU A 27 7.27 4.26 4.22
N PHE A 28 6.54 3.42 4.96
CA PHE A 28 6.54 3.43 6.43
C PHE A 28 7.94 3.34 7.03
N ARG A 29 8.78 2.43 6.52
CA ARG A 29 10.14 2.24 7.01
C ARG A 29 11.01 3.47 6.75
N MET A 30 10.98 4.01 5.53
CA MET A 30 11.83 5.14 5.13
C MET A 30 11.39 6.45 5.80
N LEU A 31 10.09 6.72 5.86
CA LEU A 31 9.54 7.93 6.49
C LEU A 31 9.74 7.97 8.01
N ARG A 32 9.94 6.82 8.66
CA ARG A 32 10.24 6.73 10.09
C ARG A 32 11.75 6.78 10.40
N ASP A 33 12.60 6.44 9.44
CA ASP A 33 14.05 6.38 9.66
C ASP A 33 14.68 7.76 9.41
N GLU A 34 15.13 8.40 10.49
CA GLU A 34 15.77 9.72 10.48
C GLU A 34 17.09 9.75 9.68
N ASN A 35 17.72 8.59 9.44
CA ASN A 35 18.99 8.50 8.71
C ASN A 35 18.81 8.40 7.18
N VAL A 36 17.56 8.34 6.70
CA VAL A 36 17.25 8.33 5.27
C VAL A 36 17.24 9.77 4.77
N SER A 37 18.10 10.09 3.81
CA SER A 37 18.07 11.36 3.06
C SER A 37 16.99 11.32 1.98
N SER A 38 16.59 12.50 1.49
CA SER A 38 15.66 12.67 0.38
C SER A 38 16.12 11.92 -0.87
N GLU A 39 17.42 11.95 -1.16
CA GLU A 39 18.02 11.22 -2.30
C GLU A 39 17.83 9.71 -2.16
N LYS A 40 18.18 9.14 -0.99
CA LYS A 40 18.01 7.70 -0.74
C LYS A 40 16.54 7.29 -0.80
N PHE A 41 15.66 8.14 -0.30
CA PHE A 41 14.21 7.95 -0.39
C PHE A 41 13.75 7.93 -1.85
N MET A 42 14.12 8.93 -2.66
CA MET A 42 13.73 9.05 -4.07
C MET A 42 14.21 7.85 -4.88
N ILE A 43 15.50 7.52 -4.81
CA ILE A 43 16.08 6.37 -5.53
C ILE A 43 15.29 5.11 -5.20
N LYS A 44 15.04 4.87 -3.90
CA LYS A 44 14.34 3.66 -3.50
C LYS A 44 12.88 3.67 -3.93
N PHE A 45 12.22 4.82 -3.86
CA PHE A 45 10.82 4.94 -4.21
C PHE A 45 10.61 4.79 -5.72
N GLU A 46 11.48 5.36 -6.55
CA GLU A 46 11.49 5.17 -8.00
C GLU A 46 11.66 3.71 -8.40
N GLU A 47 12.63 2.99 -7.80
CA GLU A 47 12.82 1.56 -8.05
C GLU A 47 11.54 0.75 -7.78
N LEU A 48 10.85 1.09 -6.68
CA LEU A 48 9.63 0.42 -6.26
C LEU A 48 8.46 0.78 -7.18
N LYS A 49 8.32 2.06 -7.55
CA LYS A 49 7.26 2.55 -8.44
C LYS A 49 7.42 1.98 -9.84
N LYS A 50 8.64 1.94 -10.39
CA LYS A 50 8.93 1.33 -11.69
C LYS A 50 8.52 -0.14 -11.75
N LYS A 51 8.86 -0.93 -10.72
CA LYS A 51 8.46 -2.35 -10.61
C LYS A 51 6.95 -2.55 -10.52
N PHE A 52 6.25 -1.58 -9.94
CA PHE A 52 4.80 -1.58 -9.87
C PHE A 52 4.17 -1.20 -11.21
N ASP A 53 4.74 -0.23 -11.93
CA ASP A 53 4.25 0.22 -13.24
C ASP A 53 4.46 -0.83 -14.34
N GLU A 54 5.42 -1.74 -14.17
CA GLU A 54 5.57 -2.95 -15.00
C GLU A 54 4.40 -3.94 -14.86
N LYS A 55 3.56 -3.81 -13.82
CA LYS A 55 2.40 -4.68 -13.63
C LYS A 55 1.23 -4.17 -14.46
N ALA A 56 0.56 -5.10 -15.15
CA ALA A 56 -0.70 -4.80 -15.81
C ALA A 56 -1.70 -4.22 -14.80
N GLU A 57 -2.32 -3.11 -15.16
CA GLU A 57 -3.32 -2.47 -14.33
C GLU A 57 -4.52 -3.41 -14.13
N VAL A 58 -4.98 -3.48 -12.88
CA VAL A 58 -6.12 -4.30 -12.47
C VAL A 58 -7.11 -3.45 -11.69
N GLN A 59 -8.38 -3.80 -11.80
CA GLN A 59 -9.40 -3.22 -10.94
C GLN A 59 -9.16 -3.63 -9.48
N LEU A 60 -9.19 -2.65 -8.58
CA LEU A 60 -9.11 -2.84 -7.14
C LEU A 60 -10.51 -2.69 -6.54
N ASP A 61 -11.03 -3.70 -5.85
CA ASP A 61 -12.40 -3.65 -5.29
C ASP A 61 -12.47 -3.01 -3.90
N SER A 62 -11.34 -3.01 -3.17
CA SER A 62 -11.30 -2.49 -1.81
C SER A 62 -10.91 -1.02 -1.82
N GLU A 63 -11.72 -0.20 -1.15
CA GLU A 63 -11.47 1.23 -0.93
C GLU A 63 -10.06 1.49 -0.41
N TYR A 64 -9.56 0.65 0.50
CA TYR A 64 -8.22 0.76 1.02
C TYR A 64 -7.15 0.66 -0.09
N HIS A 65 -7.26 -0.31 -1.00
CA HIS A 65 -6.26 -0.47 -2.06
C HIS A 65 -6.36 0.66 -3.09
N GLN A 66 -7.57 1.16 -3.37
CA GLN A 66 -7.77 2.33 -4.23
C GLN A 66 -7.12 3.58 -3.63
N GLN A 67 -7.38 3.86 -2.34
CA GLN A 67 -6.76 4.99 -1.64
C GLN A 67 -5.25 4.83 -1.50
N LEU A 68 -4.75 3.60 -1.27
CA LEU A 68 -3.31 3.35 -1.21
C LEU A 68 -2.63 3.62 -2.56
N LYS A 69 -3.24 3.20 -3.67
CA LYS A 69 -2.74 3.50 -5.02
C LYS A 69 -2.67 5.02 -5.26
N ALA A 70 -3.78 5.72 -5.02
CA ALA A 70 -3.85 7.18 -5.18
C ALA A 70 -2.84 7.91 -4.27
N TYR A 71 -2.66 7.44 -3.03
CA TYR A 71 -1.65 7.95 -2.11
C TYR A 71 -0.23 7.79 -2.67
N ILE A 72 0.12 6.60 -3.17
CA ILE A 72 1.43 6.32 -3.76
C ILE A 72 1.69 7.22 -4.98
N GLU A 73 0.70 7.39 -5.85
CA GLU A 73 0.80 8.25 -7.03
C GLU A 73 1.01 9.72 -6.64
N ARG A 74 0.19 10.25 -5.73
CA ARG A 74 0.35 11.62 -5.22
C ARG A 74 1.73 11.82 -4.61
N LEU A 75 2.15 10.90 -3.74
CA LEU A 75 3.44 11.00 -3.05
C LEU A 75 4.59 10.99 -4.06
N TYR A 76 4.53 10.08 -5.03
CA TYR A 76 5.53 9.96 -6.09
C TYR A 76 5.64 11.24 -6.91
N CYS A 77 4.51 11.85 -7.28
CA CYS A 77 4.51 13.14 -7.96
C CYS A 77 5.13 14.25 -7.11
N SER A 78 4.80 14.31 -5.82
CA SER A 78 5.34 15.33 -4.91
C SER A 78 6.80 15.13 -4.51
N SER A 79 7.40 13.95 -4.76
CA SER A 79 8.77 13.65 -4.33
C SER A 79 9.73 13.37 -5.48
N CYS A 80 9.36 12.49 -6.41
CA CYS A 80 10.26 12.02 -7.46
C CYS A 80 10.09 12.80 -8.77
N VAL A 81 8.91 13.41 -8.98
CA VAL A 81 8.62 14.19 -10.18
C VAL A 81 8.73 15.70 -9.92
N ALA A 82 8.63 16.13 -8.66
CA ALA A 82 8.75 17.52 -8.28
C ALA A 82 10.14 18.08 -8.67
N GLU A 83 10.17 19.30 -9.21
CA GLU A 83 11.41 19.97 -9.62
C GLU A 83 12.34 20.23 -8.43
N GLU A 84 11.77 20.45 -7.24
CA GLU A 84 12.51 20.69 -6.00
C GLU A 84 12.07 19.70 -4.91
N PHE A 85 12.92 18.69 -4.67
CA PHE A 85 12.79 17.78 -3.55
C PHE A 85 14.14 17.58 -2.86
N ASN A 86 14.27 18.08 -1.64
CA ASN A 86 15.50 18.06 -0.85
C ASN A 86 15.25 17.56 0.57
N ASP A 87 16.31 17.49 1.39
CA ASP A 87 16.21 16.99 2.76
C ASP A 87 15.28 17.84 3.64
N GLU A 88 15.22 19.16 3.43
CA GLU A 88 14.32 20.04 4.18
C GLU A 88 12.86 19.74 3.85
N SER A 89 12.49 19.71 2.56
CA SER A 89 11.13 19.37 2.14
C SER A 89 10.74 17.96 2.60
N PHE A 90 11.68 17.02 2.52
CA PHE A 90 11.47 15.64 2.95
C PHE A 90 11.23 15.54 4.46
N ASN A 91 12.02 16.23 5.27
CA ASN A 91 11.84 16.23 6.71
C ASN A 91 10.51 16.89 7.12
N ASN A 92 10.14 17.99 6.47
CA ASN A 92 8.87 18.69 6.74
C ASN A 92 7.63 17.84 6.42
N MET A 93 7.70 16.94 5.43
CA MET A 93 6.56 16.09 5.05
C MET A 93 6.44 14.80 5.88
N ARG A 94 7.50 14.36 6.57
CA ARG A 94 7.53 13.03 7.25
C ARG A 94 6.33 12.79 8.15
N ASP A 95 6.03 13.74 9.04
CA ASP A 95 4.93 13.59 10.01
C ASP A 95 3.56 13.56 9.34
N ALA A 96 3.36 14.39 8.32
CA ALA A 96 2.13 14.42 7.54
C ALA A 96 1.92 13.10 6.80
N GLU A 97 2.95 12.58 6.15
CA GLU A 97 2.85 11.34 5.38
C GLU A 97 2.77 10.09 6.28
N MET A 98 3.44 10.10 7.43
CA MET A 98 3.24 9.08 8.47
C MET A 98 1.80 9.07 8.98
N SER A 99 1.18 10.23 9.16
CA SER A 99 -0.24 10.34 9.55
C SER A 99 -1.17 9.78 8.46
N ASN A 100 -0.91 10.08 7.19
CA ASN A 100 -1.65 9.53 6.06
C ASN A 100 -1.54 8.00 5.98
N LEU A 101 -0.33 7.45 6.10
CA LEU A 101 -0.09 6.01 6.13
C LEU A 101 -0.80 5.33 7.30
N ASN A 102 -0.79 5.94 8.49
CA ASN A 102 -1.53 5.43 9.64
C ASN A 102 -3.05 5.42 9.41
N ARG A 103 -3.61 6.43 8.71
CA ARG A 103 -5.02 6.46 8.32
C ARG A 103 -5.36 5.32 7.37
N LEU A 104 -4.51 5.07 6.37
CA LEU A 104 -4.66 3.93 5.45
C LEU A 104 -4.62 2.59 6.20
N GLN A 105 -3.72 2.44 7.18
CA GLN A 105 -3.66 1.23 8.00
C GLN A 105 -4.93 1.05 8.86
N LYS A 106 -5.50 2.13 9.40
CA LYS A 106 -6.80 2.08 10.09
C LYS A 106 -7.94 1.67 9.15
N LEU A 107 -7.96 2.19 7.92
CA LEU A 107 -8.95 1.81 6.91
C LEU A 107 -8.86 0.32 6.56
N LYS A 108 -7.64 -0.18 6.33
CA LYS A 108 -7.37 -1.61 6.14
C LYS A 108 -7.94 -2.46 7.28
N ASN A 109 -7.63 -2.08 8.52
CA ASN A 109 -8.07 -2.81 9.71
C ASN A 109 -9.59 -2.71 9.94
N GLY A 110 -10.21 -1.57 9.61
CA GLY A 110 -11.65 -1.35 9.78
C GLY A 110 -12.53 -2.32 8.97
N THR A 111 -12.08 -2.70 7.77
CA THR A 111 -12.77 -3.71 6.94
C THR A 111 -12.68 -5.12 7.51
N SER A 112 -11.62 -5.43 8.27
CA SER A 112 -11.42 -6.73 8.93
C SER A 112 -12.09 -6.80 10.30
N TYR A 113 -12.08 -5.69 11.06
CA TYR A 113 -12.63 -5.61 12.42
C TYR A 113 -14.13 -5.94 12.49
N LYS A 114 -14.93 -5.48 11.50
CA LYS A 114 -16.35 -5.84 11.43
C LYS A 114 -16.56 -7.32 11.11
N LYS A 115 -15.67 -7.97 10.36
CA LYS A 115 -15.81 -9.39 10.01
C LYS A 115 -15.51 -10.32 11.19
N ASP A 116 -14.51 -10.01 12.00
CA ASP A 116 -14.13 -10.86 13.13
C ASP A 116 -15.14 -10.83 14.29
N LYS A 117 -15.77 -9.67 14.59
CA LYS A 117 -16.80 -9.58 15.65
C LYS A 117 -18.05 -10.43 15.36
N HIS A 118 -18.31 -10.75 14.09
CA HIS A 118 -19.43 -11.62 13.68
C HIS A 118 -19.00 -13.08 13.42
N ARG A 119 -17.72 -13.43 13.55
CA ARG A 119 -17.21 -14.79 13.26
C ARG A 119 -17.24 -15.73 14.45
N SER A 120 -17.49 -15.23 15.67
CA SER A 120 -17.46 -16.00 16.92
C SER A 120 -18.78 -16.66 17.32
N LYS A 121 -19.84 -16.61 16.50
CA LYS A 121 -21.16 -17.18 16.85
C LYS A 121 -21.51 -18.54 16.19
N HIS A 122 -20.58 -19.19 15.48
CA HIS A 122 -20.85 -20.46 14.81
C HIS A 122 -19.76 -21.52 15.09
N LYS A 123 -19.41 -21.73 16.35
CA LYS A 123 -18.81 -23.00 16.78
C LYS A 123 -19.91 -23.86 17.39
N ASN A 124 -20.27 -24.91 16.67
CA ASN A 124 -21.07 -26.07 17.08
C ASN A 124 -21.12 -26.27 18.60
N GLU A 125 -22.30 -26.08 19.18
CA GLU A 125 -22.75 -26.89 20.32
C GLU A 125 -23.52 -28.07 19.72
N ASP A 126 -22.78 -29.10 19.30
CA ASP A 126 -23.35 -30.38 18.91
C ASP A 126 -23.31 -31.28 20.16
N TRP A 127 -24.47 -31.34 20.81
CA TRP A 127 -25.02 -32.33 21.76
C TRP A 127 -24.08 -33.35 22.42
N GLY A 128 -23.95 -33.21 23.75
CA GLY A 128 -23.72 -34.30 24.69
C GLY A 128 -24.92 -34.43 25.62
#